data_AF-A0A260VR72-F1
#
_entry.id   AF-A0A260VR72-F1
#
_cell.length_a   1.000
_cell.length_b   1.000
_cell.length_c   1.000
_cell.angle_alpha   90.00
_cell.angle_beta   90.00
_cell.angle_gamma   90.00
#
_symmetry.space_group_name_H-M   'P 1'
#
loop_
_entity.id
_entity.type
_entity.pdbx_description
1 polymer ?
#
loop_
_entity_poly.entity_id
_entity_poly.type
_entity_poly.pdbx_seq_one_letter_code
_entity_poly.pdbx_strand_id
1 'polypeptide(L)'
;MMYDHGVAGTTLDDVLAASETGKSQLYHYFSDKSDLVEAVIARQLERVLAAQPRLAHIDSLEDIDAWAAEIVRNHEQPGGPFSCPLGSLAAELKNDAAFVPTLNAAFRRWEQPLEQGLRRMIDRGELDVATDPAAAAATLIASLQGGMLIARIAGDVQPLRDTLDAAVAALRRRAT
;
A
#
# COMPACT_ATOMS: atom_id res chain seq x y z
N MET A 1 3.53 -5.14 -17.32
CA MET A 1 4.99 -5.14 -17.60
C MET A 1 5.80 -5.15 -16.32
N MET A 2 6.09 -4.02 -15.65
CA MET A 2 6.94 -4.05 -14.44
C MET A 2 6.38 -4.94 -13.32
N TYR A 3 5.06 -5.00 -13.17
CA TYR A 3 4.42 -5.93 -12.22
C TYR A 3 4.59 -7.41 -12.61
N ASP A 4 4.63 -7.72 -13.91
CA ASP A 4 4.64 -9.10 -14.44
C ASP A 4 6.05 -9.63 -14.73
N HIS A 5 6.97 -8.74 -15.09
CA HIS A 5 8.33 -9.04 -15.55
C HIS A 5 9.42 -8.48 -14.63
N GLY A 6 9.02 -7.76 -13.58
CA GLY A 6 9.91 -7.00 -12.73
C GLY A 6 10.40 -5.70 -13.38
N VAL A 7 10.89 -4.81 -12.54
CA VAL A 7 11.59 -3.58 -12.93
C VAL A 7 12.88 -3.92 -13.67
N ALA A 8 13.67 -4.88 -13.18
CA ALA A 8 14.92 -5.27 -13.84
C ALA A 8 14.68 -5.81 -15.26
N GLY A 9 13.64 -6.63 -15.44
CA GLY A 9 13.26 -7.25 -16.72
C GLY A 9 12.50 -6.35 -17.69
N THR A 10 12.18 -5.10 -17.33
CA THR A 10 11.48 -4.15 -18.21
C THR A 10 12.43 -3.05 -18.68
N THR A 11 12.65 -2.93 -19.99
CA THR A 11 13.44 -1.82 -20.57
C THR A 11 12.55 -0.66 -21.03
N LEU A 12 13.15 0.51 -21.30
CA LEU A 12 12.40 1.64 -21.90
C LEU A 12 11.89 1.29 -23.31
N ASP A 13 12.64 0.52 -24.09
CA ASP A 13 12.22 0.09 -25.42
C ASP A 13 11.02 -0.87 -25.35
N ASP A 14 10.96 -1.74 -24.33
CA ASP A 14 9.79 -2.59 -24.09
C ASP A 14 8.54 -1.75 -23.78
N VAL A 15 8.71 -0.68 -22.99
CA VAL A 15 7.62 0.26 -22.68
C VAL A 15 7.20 1.06 -23.91
N LEU A 16 8.14 1.49 -24.76
CA LEU A 16 7.83 2.14 -26.04
C LEU A 16 7.00 1.21 -26.93
N ALA A 17 7.45 -0.03 -27.09
CA ALA A 17 6.77 -1.02 -27.92
C ALA A 17 5.36 -1.32 -27.41
N ALA A 18 5.17 -1.42 -26.09
CA ALA A 18 3.88 -1.74 -25.48
C ALA A 18 2.91 -0.55 -25.37
N SER A 19 3.43 0.68 -25.32
CA SER A 19 2.59 1.89 -25.14
C SER A 19 2.12 2.50 -26.45
N GLU A 20 2.63 2.02 -27.60
CA GLU A 20 2.43 2.62 -28.92
C GLU A 20 2.79 4.12 -28.99
N THR A 21 3.59 4.61 -28.02
CA THR A 21 4.02 6.00 -27.97
C THR A 21 5.32 6.21 -28.76
N GLY A 22 5.45 7.38 -29.37
CA GLY A 22 6.68 7.74 -30.08
C GLY A 22 7.86 7.90 -29.11
N LYS A 23 9.07 7.50 -29.53
CA LYS A 23 10.31 7.64 -28.75
C LYS A 23 10.49 9.04 -28.18
N SER A 24 10.21 10.08 -28.97
CA SER A 24 10.31 11.48 -28.53
C SER A 24 9.33 11.86 -27.42
N GLN A 25 8.16 11.21 -27.33
CA GLN A 25 7.19 11.45 -26.27
C GLN A 25 7.63 10.80 -24.96
N LEU A 26 8.10 9.55 -24.98
CA LEU A 26 8.56 8.91 -23.74
C LEU A 26 9.76 9.64 -23.13
N TYR A 27 10.76 10.00 -23.95
CA TYR A 27 11.93 10.76 -23.49
C TYR A 27 11.62 12.23 -23.16
N HIS A 28 10.45 12.74 -23.55
CA HIS A 28 9.97 14.05 -23.10
C HIS A 28 9.49 13.99 -21.64
N TYR A 29 8.87 12.89 -21.24
CA TYR A 29 8.33 12.70 -19.88
C TYR A 29 9.33 12.07 -18.91
N PHE A 30 10.21 11.20 -19.40
CA PHE A 30 11.17 10.47 -18.57
C PHE A 30 12.57 10.62 -19.10
N SER A 31 13.46 11.14 -18.26
CA SER A 31 14.86 11.36 -18.61
C SER A 31 15.61 10.03 -18.76
N ASP A 32 15.27 9.05 -17.91
CA ASP A 32 15.82 7.70 -17.93
C ASP A 32 14.84 6.67 -17.32
N LYS A 33 15.31 5.44 -17.17
CA LYS A 33 14.51 4.34 -16.58
C LYS A 33 14.20 4.59 -15.10
N SER A 34 15.10 5.24 -14.36
CA SER A 34 14.88 5.50 -12.94
C SER A 34 13.76 6.51 -12.73
N ASP A 35 13.74 7.57 -13.54
CA ASP A 35 12.66 8.57 -13.57
C ASP A 35 11.29 7.91 -13.89
N LEU A 36 11.27 7.00 -14.87
CA LEU A 36 10.07 6.20 -15.15
C LEU A 36 9.65 5.32 -13.95
N VAL A 37 10.60 4.67 -13.28
CA VAL A 37 10.30 3.82 -12.11
C VAL A 37 9.73 4.64 -10.95
N GLU A 38 10.26 5.83 -10.69
CA GLU A 38 9.72 6.74 -9.68
C GLU A 38 8.28 7.16 -10.00
N ALA A 39 8.00 7.51 -11.25
CA ALA A 39 6.65 7.82 -11.70
C ALA A 39 5.70 6.62 -11.58
N VAL A 40 6.19 5.40 -11.85
CA VAL A 40 5.44 4.17 -11.65
C VAL A 40 5.13 3.95 -10.17
N ILE A 41 6.09 4.16 -9.26
CA ILE A 41 5.86 4.08 -7.81
C ILE A 41 4.76 5.06 -7.38
N ALA A 42 4.87 6.33 -7.79
CA ALA A 42 3.87 7.36 -7.49
C ALA A 42 2.48 6.96 -8.03
N ARG A 43 2.42 6.45 -9.27
CA ARG A 43 1.19 5.97 -9.88
C ARG A 43 0.59 4.76 -9.16
N GLN A 44 1.40 3.82 -8.69
CA GLN A 44 0.89 2.70 -7.91
C GLN A 44 0.33 3.15 -6.56
N LEU A 45 0.97 4.11 -5.89
CA LEU A 45 0.43 4.70 -4.67
C LEU A 45 -0.94 5.35 -4.91
N GLU A 46 -1.08 6.15 -5.97
CA GLU A 46 -2.37 6.76 -6.33
C GLU A 46 -3.46 5.70 -6.50
N ARG A 47 -3.16 4.60 -7.21
CA ARG A 47 -4.09 3.50 -7.43
C ARG A 47 -4.45 2.79 -6.12
N VAL A 48 -3.47 2.58 -5.25
CA VAL A 48 -3.66 1.99 -3.93
C VAL A 48 -4.61 2.85 -3.08
N LEU A 49 -4.40 4.18 -3.06
CA LEU A 49 -5.26 5.11 -2.35
C LEU A 49 -6.67 5.20 -2.96
N ALA A 50 -6.78 5.24 -4.29
CA ALA A 50 -8.05 5.27 -4.99
C ALA A 50 -8.88 3.99 -4.78
N ALA A 51 -8.22 2.85 -4.59
CA ALA A 51 -8.87 1.58 -4.26
C ALA A 51 -9.30 1.48 -2.77
N GLN A 52 -8.96 2.47 -1.95
CA GLN A 52 -9.25 2.50 -0.52
C GLN A 52 -9.88 3.85 -0.11
N PRO A 53 -11.03 4.24 -0.69
CA PRO A 53 -11.62 5.54 -0.45
C PRO A 53 -11.97 5.79 1.03
N ARG A 54 -12.23 4.73 1.80
CA ARG A 54 -12.48 4.82 3.25
C ARG A 54 -11.31 5.40 4.04
N LEU A 55 -10.07 5.25 3.57
CA LEU A 55 -8.89 5.80 4.26
C LEU A 55 -9.02 7.31 4.48
N ALA A 56 -9.63 8.04 3.54
CA ALA A 56 -9.82 9.48 3.65
C ALA A 56 -10.82 9.89 4.75
N HIS A 57 -11.59 8.95 5.30
CA HIS A 57 -12.71 9.21 6.20
C HIS A 57 -12.57 8.48 7.55
N ILE A 58 -11.40 7.90 7.87
CA ILE A 58 -11.19 7.21 9.14
C ILE A 58 -11.32 8.21 10.28
N ASP A 59 -12.37 8.09 11.09
CA ASP A 59 -12.56 8.94 12.26
C ASP A 59 -12.98 8.17 13.52
N SER A 60 -13.22 6.86 13.41
CA SER A 60 -13.53 5.97 14.56
C SER A 60 -12.84 4.61 14.44
N LEU A 61 -12.84 3.82 15.53
CA LEU A 61 -12.39 2.43 15.48
C LEU A 61 -13.28 1.57 14.56
N GLU A 62 -14.57 1.90 14.50
CA GLU A 62 -15.55 1.28 13.60
C GLU A 62 -15.20 1.54 12.13
N ASP A 63 -14.68 2.74 11.79
CA ASP A 63 -14.21 3.03 10.43
C ASP A 63 -12.98 2.19 10.07
N ILE A 64 -12.11 1.90 11.03
CA ILE A 64 -10.94 1.03 10.85
C ILE A 64 -11.38 -0.42 10.62
N ASP A 65 -12.35 -0.92 11.39
CA ASP A 65 -12.95 -2.24 11.14
C ASP A 65 -13.58 -2.30 9.75
N ALA A 66 -14.33 -1.26 9.36
CA ALA A 66 -14.98 -1.19 8.07
C ALA A 66 -13.96 -1.17 6.91
N TRP A 67 -12.86 -0.45 7.08
CA TRP A 67 -11.74 -0.45 6.14
C TRP A 67 -11.09 -1.84 6.05
N ALA A 68 -10.73 -2.46 7.18
CA ALA A 68 -10.11 -3.79 7.19
C ALA A 68 -11.03 -4.84 6.53
N ALA A 69 -12.32 -4.82 6.84
CA ALA A 69 -13.30 -5.70 6.22
C ALA A 69 -13.45 -5.44 4.71
N GLU A 70 -13.37 -4.19 4.25
CA GLU A 70 -13.38 -3.88 2.82
C GLU A 70 -12.15 -4.42 2.10
N ILE A 71 -10.97 -4.27 2.70
CA ILE A 71 -9.74 -4.85 2.16
C ILE A 71 -9.88 -6.35 1.97
N VAL A 72 -10.37 -7.08 2.98
CA VAL A 72 -10.55 -8.53 2.90
C VAL A 72 -11.54 -8.89 1.78
N ARG A 73 -12.71 -8.22 1.73
CA ARG A 73 -13.71 -8.44 0.67
C ARG A 73 -13.17 -8.20 -0.74
N ASN A 74 -12.29 -7.22 -0.92
CA ASN A 74 -11.67 -6.92 -2.20
C ASN A 74 -10.72 -8.04 -2.65
N HIS A 75 -10.12 -8.78 -1.70
CA HIS A 75 -9.21 -9.89 -1.99
C HIS A 75 -9.92 -11.26 -2.06
N GLU A 76 -11.17 -11.35 -1.61
CA GLU A 76 -12.03 -12.55 -1.76
C GLU A 76 -12.67 -12.69 -3.14
N GLN A 77 -12.56 -11.66 -4.00
CA GLN A 77 -13.16 -11.69 -5.33
C GLN A 77 -12.52 -12.77 -6.23
N PRO A 78 -13.24 -13.30 -7.24
CA PRO A 78 -12.67 -14.25 -8.19
C PRO A 78 -11.36 -13.74 -8.81
N GLY A 79 -10.28 -14.52 -8.68
CA GLY A 79 -8.93 -14.13 -9.12
C GLY A 79 -8.06 -13.50 -8.03
N GLY A 80 -8.62 -13.23 -6.84
CA GLY A 80 -7.88 -12.95 -5.62
C GLY A 80 -7.51 -14.24 -4.84
N PRO A 81 -6.72 -14.13 -3.75
CA PRO A 81 -6.02 -12.92 -3.32
C PRO A 81 -4.88 -12.54 -4.27
N PHE A 82 -4.69 -11.22 -4.46
CA PHE A 82 -3.62 -10.65 -5.28
C PHE A 82 -2.57 -9.95 -4.42
N SER A 83 -1.35 -9.80 -4.94
CA SER A 83 -0.29 -9.03 -4.28
C SER A 83 -0.48 -7.54 -4.53
N CYS A 84 -0.10 -6.70 -3.57
CA CYS A 84 -0.08 -5.26 -3.77
C CYS A 84 0.99 -4.87 -4.80
N PRO A 85 0.64 -4.21 -5.93
CA PRO A 85 1.64 -3.81 -6.92
C PRO A 85 2.74 -2.88 -6.38
N LEU A 86 2.38 -1.96 -5.47
CA LEU A 86 3.35 -1.13 -4.77
C LEU A 86 4.27 -1.96 -3.86
N GLY A 87 3.72 -2.95 -3.15
CA GLY A 87 4.47 -3.89 -2.33
C GLY A 87 5.43 -4.76 -3.15
N SER A 88 5.00 -5.24 -4.31
CA SER A 88 5.85 -5.99 -5.24
C SER A 88 7.03 -5.16 -5.75
N LEU A 89 6.78 -3.92 -6.17
CA LEU A 89 7.84 -2.98 -6.57
C LEU A 89 8.81 -2.73 -5.41
N ALA A 90 8.29 -2.51 -4.20
CA ALA A 90 9.12 -2.31 -3.02
C ALA A 90 9.97 -3.53 -2.69
N ALA A 91 9.41 -4.74 -2.78
CA ALA A 91 10.13 -5.98 -2.51
C ALA A 91 11.27 -6.21 -3.51
N GLU A 92 11.10 -5.82 -4.77
CA GLU A 92 12.13 -5.89 -5.80
C GLU A 92 13.22 -4.83 -5.59
N LEU A 93 12.83 -3.58 -5.32
CA LEU A 93 13.73 -2.42 -5.29
C LEU A 93 14.33 -2.10 -3.91
N LYS A 94 13.98 -2.84 -2.85
CA LYS A 94 14.41 -2.56 -1.46
C LYS A 94 15.92 -2.40 -1.24
N ASN A 95 16.75 -2.99 -2.10
CA ASN A 95 18.21 -2.95 -1.99
C ASN A 95 18.85 -1.90 -2.91
N ASP A 96 18.05 -1.20 -3.72
CA ASP A 96 18.53 -0.13 -4.57
C ASP A 96 18.38 1.21 -3.83
N ALA A 97 19.53 1.75 -3.41
CA ALA A 97 19.60 2.99 -2.63
C ALA A 97 18.97 4.19 -3.34
N ALA A 98 18.85 4.17 -4.68
CA ALA A 98 18.19 5.23 -5.43
C ALA A 98 16.67 5.28 -5.15
N PHE A 99 16.01 4.13 -4.99
CA PHE A 99 14.55 4.07 -4.87
C PHE A 99 14.05 3.97 -3.42
N VAL A 100 14.90 3.60 -2.47
CA VAL A 100 14.53 3.48 -1.04
C VAL A 100 13.85 4.76 -0.50
N PRO A 101 14.33 5.99 -0.76
CA PRO A 101 13.65 7.21 -0.31
C PRO A 101 12.24 7.36 -0.88
N THR A 102 12.06 7.10 -2.18
CA THR A 102 10.78 7.20 -2.88
C THR A 102 9.77 6.17 -2.39
N LEU A 103 10.22 4.93 -2.16
CA LEU A 103 9.39 3.87 -1.58
C LEU A 103 8.96 4.20 -0.15
N ASN A 104 9.90 4.67 0.69
CA ASN A 104 9.59 5.10 2.06
C ASN A 104 8.55 6.22 2.06
N ALA A 105 8.72 7.23 1.19
CA ALA A 105 7.76 8.32 1.05
C ALA A 105 6.37 7.80 0.61
N ALA A 106 6.33 6.81 -0.29
CA ALA A 106 5.07 6.23 -0.75
C ALA A 106 4.31 5.50 0.37
N PHE A 107 4.99 4.65 1.15
CA PHE A 107 4.37 3.97 2.30
C PHE A 107 3.96 4.96 3.39
N ARG A 108 4.80 5.95 3.72
CA ARG A 108 4.43 7.01 4.67
C ARG A 108 3.17 7.75 4.24
N ARG A 109 3.02 8.06 2.95
CA ARG A 109 1.82 8.71 2.42
C ARG A 109 0.59 7.80 2.44
N TRP A 110 0.76 6.49 2.32
CA TRP A 110 -0.33 5.52 2.50
C TRP A 110 -0.75 5.41 3.98
N GLU A 111 0.19 5.49 4.91
CA GLU A 111 -0.08 5.45 6.36
C GLU A 111 -0.77 6.71 6.88
N GLN A 112 -0.50 7.87 6.28
CA GLN A 112 -0.95 9.17 6.82
C GLN A 112 -2.46 9.29 7.13
N PRO A 113 -3.40 8.83 6.29
CA PRO A 113 -4.82 8.96 6.60
C PRO A 113 -5.21 8.19 7.87
N LEU A 114 -4.62 7.00 8.09
CA LEU A 114 -4.79 6.23 9.32
C LEU A 114 -4.21 7.00 10.51
N GLU A 115 -2.96 7.45 10.40
CA GLU A 115 -2.29 8.19 11.47
C GLU A 115 -3.10 9.43 11.90
N GLN A 116 -3.64 10.17 10.93
CA GLN A 116 -4.47 11.35 11.19
C GLN A 116 -5.80 10.99 11.87
N GLY A 117 -6.47 9.92 11.44
CA GLY A 117 -7.68 9.43 12.10
C GLY A 117 -7.42 9.02 13.54
N LEU A 118 -6.35 8.27 13.78
CA LEU A 118 -5.93 7.85 15.12
C LEU A 118 -5.59 9.05 16.02
N ARG A 119 -4.91 10.07 15.47
CA ARG A 119 -4.62 11.31 16.21
C ARG A 119 -5.91 11.99 16.68
N ARG A 120 -6.92 12.10 15.81
CA ARG A 120 -8.22 12.68 16.18
C ARG A 120 -8.93 11.90 17.28
N MET A 121 -8.88 10.57 17.24
CA MET A 121 -9.44 9.73 18.32
C MET A 121 -8.74 9.97 19.66
N ILE A 122 -7.40 10.11 19.65
CA ILE A 122 -6.63 10.47 20.85
C ILE A 122 -7.05 11.86 21.37
N ASP A 123 -7.16 12.85 20.48
CA ASP A 123 -7.55 14.22 20.84
C ASP A 123 -8.98 14.28 21.45
N ARG A 124 -9.86 13.35 21.05
CA ARG A 124 -11.22 13.20 21.63
C ARG A 124 -11.28 12.31 22.87
N GLY A 125 -10.18 11.68 23.27
CA GLY A 125 -10.14 10.76 24.41
C GLY A 125 -10.87 9.44 24.16
N GLU A 126 -10.87 8.97 22.91
CA GLU A 126 -11.41 7.65 22.49
C GLU A 126 -10.31 6.58 22.40
N LEU A 127 -9.05 7.01 22.36
CA LEU A 127 -7.87 6.17 22.43
C LEU A 127 -6.93 6.68 23.54
N ASP A 128 -6.21 5.75 24.17
CA ASP A 128 -5.18 6.04 25.15
C ASP A 128 -4.17 7.05 24.60
N VAL A 129 -3.92 8.12 25.36
CA VAL A 129 -2.96 9.19 25.03
C VAL A 129 -1.53 8.68 24.86
N ALA A 130 -1.20 7.52 25.46
CA ALA A 130 0.09 6.87 25.26
C ALA A 130 0.21 6.14 23.91
N THR A 131 -0.85 6.06 23.11
CA THR A 131 -0.83 5.47 21.77
C THR A 131 0.03 6.32 20.83
N ASP A 132 1.04 5.71 20.21
CA ASP A 132 1.73 6.30 19.07
C ASP A 132 0.92 6.04 17.78
N PRO A 133 0.25 7.06 17.19
CA PRO A 133 -0.59 6.85 16.01
C PRO A 133 0.24 6.54 14.76
N ALA A 134 1.48 7.00 14.67
CA ALA A 134 2.34 6.71 13.52
C ALA A 134 2.74 5.23 13.52
N ALA A 135 3.15 4.71 14.69
CA ALA A 135 3.47 3.29 14.85
C ALA A 135 2.24 2.39 14.65
N ALA A 136 1.06 2.81 15.13
CA ALA A 136 -0.19 2.08 14.92
C ALA A 136 -0.61 2.03 13.45
N ALA A 137 -0.53 3.16 12.73
CA ALA A 137 -0.80 3.22 11.29
C ALA A 137 0.16 2.33 10.49
N ALA A 138 1.46 2.41 10.78
CA ALA A 138 2.47 1.56 10.15
C ALA A 138 2.23 0.07 10.43
N THR A 139 1.77 -0.29 11.64
CA THR A 139 1.40 -1.67 12.00
C THR A 139 0.24 -2.18 11.15
N LEU A 140 -0.81 -1.37 10.94
CA LEU A 140 -1.95 -1.75 10.08
C LEU A 140 -1.51 -2.00 8.63
N ILE A 141 -0.71 -1.10 8.07
CA ILE A 141 -0.19 -1.25 6.69
C ILE A 141 0.78 -2.43 6.58
N ALA A 142 1.63 -2.67 7.57
CA ALA A 142 2.52 -3.82 7.59
C ALA A 142 1.75 -5.15 7.67
N SER A 143 0.72 -5.24 8.53
CA SER A 143 -0.18 -6.40 8.62
C SER A 143 -0.92 -6.66 7.33
N LEU A 144 -1.36 -5.59 6.64
CA LEU A 144 -1.95 -5.66 5.30
C LEU A 144 -0.95 -6.25 4.29
N GLN A 145 0.26 -5.69 4.17
CA GLN A 145 1.27 -6.14 3.21
C GLN A 145 1.69 -7.60 3.44
N GLY A 146 2.00 -7.96 4.69
CA GLY A 146 2.35 -9.33 5.05
C GLY A 146 1.19 -10.31 4.83
N GLY A 147 -0.03 -9.90 5.23
CA GLY A 147 -1.25 -10.68 5.03
C GLY A 147 -1.51 -10.98 3.56
N MET A 148 -1.46 -9.98 2.68
CA MET A 148 -1.63 -10.16 1.22
C MET A 148 -0.58 -11.09 0.63
N LEU A 149 0.69 -10.96 1.07
CA LEU A 149 1.77 -11.82 0.58
C LEU A 149 1.50 -13.30 0.90
N ILE A 150 1.19 -13.60 2.16
CA ILE A 150 0.95 -14.99 2.59
C ILE A 150 -0.36 -15.52 2.00
N ALA A 151 -1.42 -14.70 1.96
CA ALA A 151 -2.69 -15.05 1.35
C ALA A 151 -2.53 -15.44 -0.13
N ARG A 152 -1.76 -14.65 -0.90
CA ARG A 152 -1.42 -14.96 -2.30
C ARG A 152 -0.75 -16.32 -2.45
N ILE A 153 0.24 -16.62 -1.61
CA ILE A 153 0.97 -17.91 -1.65
C ILE A 153 0.03 -19.07 -1.33
N ALA A 154 -0.82 -18.91 -0.32
CA ALA A 154 -1.77 -19.93 0.12
C ALA A 154 -2.94 -20.13 -0.88
N GLY A 155 -3.23 -19.13 -1.72
CA GLY A 155 -4.46 -19.11 -2.52
C GLY A 155 -5.71 -18.98 -1.65
N ASP A 156 -5.56 -18.39 -0.46
CA ASP A 156 -6.58 -18.28 0.58
C ASP A 156 -6.49 -16.89 1.22
N VAL A 157 -7.63 -16.22 1.40
CA VAL A 157 -7.67 -14.89 2.02
C VAL A 157 -7.48 -14.95 3.54
N GLN A 158 -7.63 -16.11 4.16
CA GLN A 158 -7.66 -16.24 5.61
C GLN A 158 -6.43 -15.63 6.32
N PRO A 159 -5.17 -15.79 5.83
CA PRO A 159 -4.02 -15.13 6.44
C PRO A 159 -4.12 -13.60 6.46
N LEU A 160 -4.68 -12.99 5.41
CA LEU A 160 -4.90 -11.54 5.36
C LEU A 160 -5.95 -11.09 6.37
N ARG A 161 -7.04 -11.87 6.49
CA ARG A 161 -8.10 -11.63 7.48
C ARG A 161 -7.52 -11.68 8.88
N ASP A 162 -6.81 -12.76 9.21
CA ASP A 162 -6.26 -12.98 10.55
C ASP A 162 -5.26 -11.88 10.97
N THR A 163 -4.36 -11.47 10.07
CA THR A 163 -3.37 -10.43 10.40
C THR A 163 -3.99 -9.04 10.57
N LEU A 164 -4.98 -8.69 9.74
CA LEU A 164 -5.71 -7.43 9.88
C LEU A 164 -6.56 -7.43 11.16
N ASP A 165 -7.32 -8.49 11.41
CA ASP A 165 -8.16 -8.61 12.61
C ASP A 165 -7.30 -8.52 13.88
N ALA A 166 -6.13 -9.15 13.89
CA ALA A 166 -5.20 -9.05 15.01
C ALA A 166 -4.66 -7.63 15.22
N ALA A 167 -4.33 -6.91 14.14
CA ALA A 167 -3.84 -5.53 14.21
C ALA A 167 -4.94 -4.57 14.70
N VAL A 168 -6.16 -4.72 14.21
CA VAL A 168 -7.31 -3.91 14.65
C VAL A 168 -7.68 -4.23 16.10
N ALA A 169 -7.67 -5.50 16.50
CA ALA A 169 -7.87 -5.88 17.89
C ALA A 169 -6.80 -5.30 18.83
N ALA A 170 -5.54 -5.21 18.37
CA ALA A 170 -4.47 -4.57 19.13
C ALA A 170 -4.68 -3.06 19.31
N LEU A 171 -5.29 -2.40 18.34
CA LEU A 171 -5.69 -1.01 18.47
C LEU A 171 -6.90 -0.85 19.40
N ARG A 172 -7.93 -1.70 19.26
CA ARG A 172 -9.12 -1.68 20.13
C ARG A 172 -8.80 -1.87 21.61
N ARG A 173 -7.75 -2.64 21.95
CA ARG A 173 -7.27 -2.77 23.33
C ARG A 173 -6.74 -1.46 23.95
N ARG A 174 -6.54 -0.42 23.15
CA ARG A 174 -6.13 0.93 23.58
C ARG A 174 -7.30 1.91 23.65
N ALA A 175 -8.54 1.46 23.41
CA ALA A 175 -9.72 2.30 23.60
C ALA A 175 -9.91 2.64 25.09
N THR A 176 -10.39 3.85 25.36
CA THR A 176 -10.59 4.41 26.70
C THR A 176 -12.05 4.45 27.12
#